data_AF-J9DCD4-F1
#
_entry.id   AF-J9DCD4-F1
#
_cell.length_a   1.000
_cell.length_b   1.000
_cell.length_c   1.000
_cell.angle_alpha   90.00
_cell.angle_beta   90.00
_cell.angle_gamma   90.00
#
_symmetry.space_group_name_H-M   'P 1'
#
loop_
_entity.id
_entity.type
_entity.pdbx_description
1 polymer ?
#
loop_
_entity_poly.entity_id
_entity_poly.type
_entity_poly.pdbx_seq_one_letter_code
_entity_poly.pdbx_strand_id
1 'polypeptide(L)' 'MNFFEQWEEVPDNVEYDNGFKIQWENFIRYVVADGPWSHGLVEGVKGVQLAELGLQSWKERRWLDVPAVVI' A
#
# COMPACT_ATOMS: atom_id res chain seq x y z
N MET A 1 -15.32 29.59 -17.60
CA MET A 1 -16.08 28.33 -17.46
C MET A 1 -15.79 27.77 -16.08
N ASN A 2 -16.81 27.49 -15.27
CA ASN A 2 -16.66 26.95 -13.93
C ASN A 2 -16.76 25.42 -13.98
N PHE A 3 -15.63 24.71 -13.82
CA PHE A 3 -15.58 23.25 -13.95
C PHE A 3 -16.27 22.52 -12.79
N PHE A 4 -16.46 23.18 -11.64
CA PHE A 4 -17.12 22.58 -10.48
C PHE A 4 -18.63 22.39 -10.70
N GLU A 5 -19.25 23.11 -11.64
CA GLU A 5 -20.67 22.95 -12.00
C GLU A 5 -20.96 21.63 -12.73
N GLN A 6 -19.93 20.91 -13.17
CA GLN A 6 -20.04 19.61 -13.84
C GLN A 6 -19.86 18.42 -12.89
N TRP A 7 -19.57 18.67 -11.61
CA TRP A 7 -19.36 17.59 -10.64
C TRP A 7 -20.70 17.02 -10.21
N GLU A 8 -20.78 15.68 -10.19
CA GLU A 8 -21.91 14.96 -9.63
C GLU A 8 -21.54 14.45 -8.23
N GLU A 9 -22.49 14.56 -7.30
CA GLU A 9 -22.34 14.00 -5.96
C GLU A 9 -22.41 12.48 -6.03
N VAL A 10 -21.33 11.81 -5.61
CA VAL A 10 -21.29 10.35 -5.51
C VAL A 10 -21.65 9.97 -4.08
N PRO A 11 -22.72 9.20 -3.85
CA PRO A 11 -23.12 8.79 -2.51
C PRO A 11 -22.11 7.83 -1.87
N ASP A 12 -21.99 7.92 -0.55
CA ASP A 12 -21.18 7.00 0.25
C ASP A 12 -21.86 5.62 0.33
N ASN A 13 -21.43 4.69 -0.52
CA ASN A 13 -22.03 3.35 -0.63
C ASN A 13 -21.47 2.33 0.38
N VAL A 14 -20.39 2.66 1.08
CA VAL A 14 -19.67 1.76 2.00
C VAL A 14 -19.12 2.57 3.17
N GLU A 15 -19.32 2.06 4.39
CA GLU A 15 -18.65 2.59 5.58
C GLU A 15 -17.24 1.99 5.70
N TYR A 16 -16.22 2.85 5.69
CA TYR A 16 -14.83 2.46 5.90
C TYR A 16 -14.43 2.73 7.35
N ASP A 17 -14.11 1.68 8.09
CA ASP A 17 -13.53 1.80 9.44
C ASP A 17 -12.05 2.25 9.36
N ASN A 18 -11.47 2.60 10.51
CA ASN A 18 -10.07 2.98 10.64
C ASN A 18 -9.13 1.88 10.10
N GLY A 19 -8.31 2.24 9.11
CA GLY A 19 -7.40 1.29 8.47
C GLY A 19 -6.39 0.63 9.41
N PHE A 20 -5.92 1.34 10.46
CA PHE A 20 -5.02 0.75 11.45
C PHE A 20 -5.73 -0.29 12.31
N LYS A 21 -6.96 0.00 12.75
CA LYS A 21 -7.79 -0.95 13.51
C LYS A 21 -8.03 -2.23 12.71
N ILE A 22 -8.44 -2.11 11.45
CA ILE A 22 -8.70 -3.26 10.58
C ILE A 22 -7.43 -4.10 10.36
N GLN A 23 -6.28 -3.46 10.11
CA GLN A 23 -5.02 -4.18 9.96
C GLN A 23 -4.62 -4.93 11.23
N TRP A 24 -4.77 -4.30 12.40
CA TRP A 24 -4.51 -4.93 13.70
C TRP A 24 -5.42 -6.14 13.95
N GLU A 25 -6.72 -6.00 13.70
CA GLU A 25 -7.65 -7.12 13.82
C GLU A 25 -7.28 -8.29 12.90
N ASN A 26 -6.89 -8.02 11.66
CA ASN A 26 -6.45 -9.04 10.72
C ASN A 26 -5.15 -9.72 11.18
N PHE A 27 -4.19 -8.96 11.70
CA PHE A 27 -2.95 -9.53 12.24
C PHE A 27 -3.22 -10.42 13.47
N ILE A 28 -4.10 -9.98 14.37
CA ILE A 28 -4.49 -10.78 15.54
C ILE A 28 -5.16 -12.09 15.07
N ARG A 29 -6.12 -12.02 14.14
CA ARG A 29 -6.78 -13.22 13.57
C ARG A 29 -5.79 -14.18 12.91
N TYR A 30 -4.78 -13.66 12.20
CA TYR A 30 -3.70 -14.47 11.66
C TYR A 30 -2.96 -15.22 12.75
N VAL A 31 -2.56 -14.54 13.83
CA VAL A 31 -1.76 -15.12 14.91
C VAL A 31 -2.55 -16.12 15.77
N VAL A 32 -3.82 -15.84 16.09
CA VAL A 32 -4.58 -16.66 17.06
C VAL A 32 -5.55 -17.66 16.41
N ALA A 33 -5.83 -17.51 15.11
CA ALA A 33 -6.86 -18.29 14.43
C ALA A 33 -6.49 -18.70 12.99
N ASP A 34 -5.18 -18.70 12.65
CA ASP A 34 -4.66 -19.09 11.33
C ASP A 34 -5.36 -18.38 10.15
N GLY A 35 -5.80 -17.13 10.37
CA GLY A 35 -6.38 -16.29 9.32
C GLY A 35 -5.38 -15.93 8.22
N PRO A 36 -5.82 -15.59 7.00
CA PRO A 36 -4.90 -15.20 5.92
C PRO A 36 -4.12 -13.92 6.27
N TRP A 37 -2.83 -13.89 5.93
CA TRP A 37 -1.96 -12.73 6.16
C TRP A 37 -0.99 -12.49 5.01
N SER A 38 -1.14 -11.35 4.33
CA SER A 38 -0.29 -10.92 3.22
C SER A 38 0.67 -9.78 3.57
N HIS A 39 0.54 -9.17 4.76
CA HIS A 39 1.31 -7.98 5.16
C HIS A 39 2.49 -8.33 6.06
N GLY A 40 3.20 -9.43 5.74
CA GLY A 40 4.39 -9.85 6.46
C GLY A 40 5.54 -8.84 6.33
N LEU A 41 6.62 -9.05 7.09
CA LEU A 41 7.80 -8.18 7.06
C LEU A 41 8.42 -8.05 5.66
N VAL A 42 8.24 -9.06 4.80
CA VAL A 42 8.64 -9.07 3.39
C VAL A 42 8.06 -7.88 2.61
N GLU A 43 6.83 -7.47 2.88
CA GLU A 43 6.24 -6.30 2.22
C GLU A 43 6.93 -5.00 2.66
N GLY A 44 7.42 -4.95 3.90
CA GLY A 44 8.29 -3.86 4.38
C GLY A 44 9.63 -3.81 3.63
N VAL A 45 10.24 -4.97 3.36
CA VAL A 45 11.48 -5.06 2.57
C VAL A 45 11.27 -4.51 1.16
N LYS A 46 10.16 -4.89 0.49
CA LYS A 46 9.82 -4.36 -0.84
C LYS A 46 9.64 -2.84 -0.82
N GLY A 47 9.03 -2.29 0.24
CA GLY A 47 8.86 -0.85 0.41
C GLY A 47 10.19 -0.10 0.47
N VAL A 48 11.14 -0.58 1.28
CA VAL A 48 12.48 0.01 1.39
C VAL A 48 13.25 -0.13 0.07
N GLN A 49 13.23 -1.31 -0.56
CA GLN A 49 13.86 -1.56 -1.85
C GLN A 49 13.40 -0.55 -2.91
N LEU A 50 12.09 -0.34 -3.04
CA LEU A 50 11.55 0.60 -4.01
C LEU A 50 11.94 2.05 -3.69
N ALA A 51 11.96 2.44 -2.41
CA ALA A 51 12.39 3.76 -2.00
C ALA A 51 13.87 4.03 -2.36
N GLU A 52 14.76 3.06 -2.09
CA GLU A 52 16.17 3.16 -2.45
C GLU A 52 16.39 3.24 -3.96
N LEU A 53 15.70 2.39 -4.73
CA LEU A 53 15.73 2.45 -6.20
C LEU A 53 15.19 3.77 -6.73
N GLY A 54 14.16 4.36 -6.10
CA GLY A 54 13.65 5.67 -6.45
C GLY A 54 14.71 6.77 -6.28
N LEU A 55 15.44 6.74 -5.16
CA LEU A 55 16.55 7.67 -4.91
C LEU A 55 17.69 7.49 -5.92
N GLN A 56 18.04 6.24 -6.23
CA GLN A 56 19.07 5.94 -7.22
C GLN A 56 18.65 6.36 -8.64
N SER A 57 17.42 6.05 -9.04
CA SER A 57 16.85 6.45 -10.32
C SER A 57 16.86 7.97 -10.49
N TRP A 58 16.51 8.71 -9.43
CA TRP A 58 16.59 10.16 -9.44
C TRP A 58 18.02 10.66 -9.65
N LYS A 59 18.98 10.11 -8.90
CA LYS A 59 20.41 10.46 -9.01
C LYS A 59 20.98 10.16 -10.40
N GLU A 60 20.63 9.02 -10.98
CA GLU A 60 21.18 8.55 -12.26
C GLU A 60 20.36 9.01 -13.48
N ARG A 61 19.20 9.66 -13.25
CA ARG A 61 18.29 10.16 -14.29
C ARG A 61 17.89 9.08 -15.31
N ARG A 62 17.75 7.84 -14.84
CA ARG A 62 17.34 6.69 -15.66
C ARG A 62 16.39 5.79 -14.90
N TRP A 63 15.65 4.97 -15.64
CA TRP A 63 14.84 3.90 -15.09
C TRP A 63 15.73 2.77 -14.56
N LEU A 64 15.28 2.16 -13.46
CA LEU A 64 15.89 0.97 -12.85
C LEU A 64 14.84 -0.13 -12.80
N ASP A 65 15.25 -1.37 -13.10
CA ASP A 65 14.42 -2.53 -12.84
C ASP A 65 14.33 -2.75 -11.32
N VAL A 66 13.16 -3.18 -10.85
CA VAL A 66 12.97 -3.60 -9.46
C VAL A 66 13.23 -5.12 -9.40
N PRO A 67 14.36 -5.57 -8.84
CA PRO A 67 14.66 -6.99 -8.80
C PRO A 67 13.73 -7.72 -7.83
N ALA A 68 13.47 -9.01 -8.09
CA ALA A 68 12.67 -9.82 -7.19
C ALA A 68 13.34 -9.92 -5.81
N VAL A 69 12.56 -9.76 -4.74
CA VAL A 69 13.02 -10.02 -3.37
C VAL A 69 13.09 -11.53 -3.16
N VAL A 70 14.28 -12.04 -2.83
CA VAL A 70 14.52 -13.46 -2.50
C VAL A 70 14.76 -13.56 -1.00
N ILE A 71 14.02 -14.45 -0.32
CA ILE A 71 14.05 -14.67 1.14
C ILE A 71 14.21 -16.16 1.41
#